data_AF-A0A6G1RVM5-F1
#
_entry.id   AF-A0A6G1RVM5-F1
#
_cell.length_a   1.000
_cell.length_b   1.000
_cell.length_c   1.000
_cell.angle_alpha   90.00
_cell.angle_beta   90.00
_cell.angle_gamma   90.00
#
_symmetry.space_group_name_H-M   'P 1'
#
loop_
_entity.id
_entity.type
_entity.pdbx_description
1 polymer ?
#
loop_
_entity_poly.entity_id
_entity_poly.type
_entity_poly.pdbx_seq_one_letter_code
_entity_poly.pdbx_strand_id
1 'polypeptide(L)'
;PPSSDSDSDSDSDSSSTTSSSLCSSSTVSEDDHPNEKDNRSYCVKTKDELPIDELPPVEDLSIILPDDVELKLFGTVSSIIEQLVIIESLRGLPPVNEESIIFKEDRQAAGKVFEIFGPVLHPFYVLRFNSSEHIKAKGINVQDSMYFAPSVEDFTQYIFARS
;
A
#
# COMPACT_ATOMS: atom_id res chain seq x y z
N PRO A 1 61.40 -18.89 14.44
CA PRO A 1 60.56 -20.01 13.92
C PRO A 1 60.52 -21.16 14.95
N PRO A 2 59.42 -21.93 15.05
CA PRO A 2 58.85 -22.67 13.94
C PRO A 2 57.41 -22.33 13.58
N SER A 3 57.10 -22.57 12.30
CA SER A 3 55.78 -22.58 11.67
C SER A 3 55.01 -23.85 12.03
N SER A 4 53.70 -23.80 12.01
CA SER A 4 52.85 -24.97 11.80
C SER A 4 51.54 -24.52 11.16
N ASP A 5 51.43 -24.81 9.87
CA ASP A 5 50.21 -24.79 9.07
C ASP A 5 49.29 -25.95 9.49
N SER A 6 47.97 -25.76 9.43
CA SER A 6 47.01 -26.84 9.28
C SER A 6 45.75 -26.31 8.60
N ASP A 7 45.63 -26.69 7.33
CA ASP A 7 44.43 -26.62 6.49
C ASP A 7 43.37 -27.66 6.89
N SER A 8 42.11 -27.40 6.52
CA SER A 8 40.98 -28.32 6.23
C SER A 8 39.68 -27.70 6.77
N ASP A 9 38.51 -27.79 6.16
CA ASP A 9 38.05 -28.05 4.79
C ASP A 9 36.56 -27.61 4.78
N SER A 10 36.01 -27.35 3.60
CA SER A 10 34.61 -26.90 3.40
C SER A 10 33.57 -27.92 3.82
N ASP A 11 32.35 -27.46 4.14
CA ASP A 11 31.12 -28.04 3.58
C ASP A 11 29.97 -27.03 3.57
N SER A 12 29.27 -27.01 2.44
CA SER A 12 28.10 -26.18 2.14
C SER A 12 26.85 -26.75 2.78
N ASP A 13 25.89 -25.88 3.13
CA ASP A 13 24.49 -26.24 3.05
C ASP A 13 23.64 -25.10 2.49
N SER A 14 22.74 -25.51 1.60
CA SER A 14 22.04 -24.71 0.61
C SER A 14 20.69 -24.17 1.09
N SER A 15 20.09 -23.36 0.21
CA SER A 15 18.66 -23.05 0.05
C SER A 15 18.21 -21.74 0.74
N SER A 16 17.46 -20.83 0.14
CA SER A 16 16.67 -20.85 -1.10
C SER A 16 16.61 -19.46 -1.72
N THR A 17 16.66 -19.42 -3.05
CA THR A 17 16.35 -18.27 -3.89
C THR A 17 14.93 -17.76 -3.65
N THR A 18 14.76 -16.46 -3.37
CA THR A 18 13.56 -15.72 -3.76
C THR A 18 14.00 -14.56 -4.64
N SER A 19 14.26 -14.88 -5.90
CA SER A 19 14.31 -13.88 -6.95
C SER A 19 12.92 -13.27 -7.08
N SER A 20 12.76 -12.03 -6.64
CA SER A 20 11.63 -11.18 -7.00
C SER A 20 11.72 -10.89 -8.50
N SER A 21 11.08 -11.74 -9.30
CA SER A 21 10.88 -11.49 -10.72
C SER A 21 9.88 -10.35 -10.87
N LEU A 22 10.41 -9.14 -11.00
CA LEU A 22 9.69 -7.99 -11.54
C LEU A 22 9.36 -8.30 -13.01
N CYS A 23 8.09 -8.42 -13.34
CA CYS A 23 7.63 -8.59 -14.72
C CYS A 23 7.78 -7.26 -15.47
N SER A 24 8.97 -7.01 -16.01
CA SER A 24 9.19 -5.97 -17.01
C SER A 24 8.59 -6.44 -18.34
N SER A 25 7.47 -5.83 -18.74
CA SER A 25 6.91 -6.03 -20.07
C SER A 25 7.73 -5.23 -21.08
N SER A 26 8.55 -5.92 -21.88
CA SER A 26 9.22 -5.34 -23.05
C SER A 26 8.80 -6.11 -24.30
N THR A 27 8.09 -5.41 -25.17
CA THR A 27 7.65 -5.81 -26.50
C THR A 27 8.82 -6.08 -27.44
N VAL A 28 8.86 -7.25 -28.07
CA VAL A 28 9.48 -7.47 -29.38
C VAL A 28 8.69 -8.55 -30.14
N SER A 29 8.09 -8.12 -31.26
CA SER A 29 7.66 -8.92 -32.41
C SER A 29 8.91 -9.55 -33.07
N GLU A 30 8.96 -10.66 -33.84
CA GLU A 30 8.06 -11.32 -34.78
C GLU A 30 8.47 -12.82 -34.91
N ASP A 31 7.63 -13.59 -35.61
CA ASP A 31 7.90 -14.87 -36.31
C ASP A 31 7.48 -16.22 -35.67
N ASP A 32 6.27 -16.62 -36.09
CA ASP A 32 5.87 -17.90 -36.68
C ASP A 32 5.65 -19.20 -35.85
N HIS A 33 4.36 -19.59 -35.88
CA HIS A 33 3.74 -20.91 -35.74
C HIS A 33 3.30 -21.44 -34.35
N PRO A 34 2.14 -22.14 -34.32
CA PRO A 34 1.21 -22.13 -33.20
C PRO A 34 1.27 -23.43 -32.38
N ASN A 35 1.29 -23.33 -31.05
CA ASN A 35 0.68 -24.38 -30.25
C ASN A 35 0.22 -23.85 -28.90
N GLU A 36 -1.02 -24.18 -28.60
CA GLU A 36 -1.80 -23.80 -27.43
C GLU A 36 -1.00 -24.05 -26.14
N LYS A 37 -0.74 -22.99 -25.39
CA LYS A 37 -0.42 -23.12 -23.98
C LYS A 37 -1.16 -22.04 -23.21
N ASP A 38 -2.28 -22.48 -22.65
CA ASP A 38 -3.06 -21.81 -21.62
C ASP A 38 -2.12 -21.44 -20.46
N ASN A 39 -1.49 -20.27 -20.55
CA ASN A 39 -0.73 -19.68 -19.47
C ASN A 39 -1.71 -18.95 -18.55
N ARG A 40 -2.61 -19.72 -17.94
CA ARG A 40 -3.39 -19.24 -16.81
C ARG A 40 -2.39 -19.03 -15.67
N SER A 41 -1.92 -17.80 -15.55
CA SER A 41 -1.19 -17.32 -14.39
C SER A 41 -2.15 -17.34 -13.20
N TYR A 42 -2.25 -18.50 -12.56
CA TYR A 42 -2.90 -18.62 -11.27
C TYR A 42 -2.05 -17.80 -10.29
N CYS A 43 -2.50 -16.57 -10.03
CA CYS A 43 -2.10 -15.83 -8.86
C CYS A 43 -2.33 -16.75 -7.65
N VAL A 44 -1.25 -17.11 -6.96
CA VAL A 44 -1.29 -17.98 -5.79
C VAL A 44 -2.02 -17.23 -4.69
N LYS A 45 -3.33 -17.46 -4.57
CA LYS A 45 -4.10 -17.12 -3.38
C LYS A 45 -3.67 -18.08 -2.28
N THR A 46 -3.03 -17.54 -1.24
CA THR A 46 -2.81 -18.20 0.04
C THR A 46 -4.17 -18.56 0.65
N LYS A 47 -4.24 -19.74 1.26
CA LYS A 47 -5.49 -20.45 1.60
C LYS A 47 -6.30 -19.81 2.74
N ASP A 48 -5.84 -18.67 3.28
CA ASP A 48 -6.35 -18.05 4.51
C ASP A 48 -6.59 -16.53 4.38
N GLU A 49 -6.54 -15.96 3.18
CA GLU A 49 -6.89 -14.56 2.97
C GLU A 49 -8.41 -14.42 2.73
N LEU A 50 -9.12 -13.80 3.67
CA LEU A 50 -10.52 -13.41 3.46
C LEU A 50 -10.57 -12.38 2.32
N PRO A 51 -11.33 -12.63 1.24
CA PRO A 51 -11.50 -11.64 0.19
C PRO A 51 -12.14 -10.37 0.77
N ILE A 52 -11.80 -9.21 0.21
CA ILE A 52 -12.30 -7.91 0.67
C ILE A 52 -13.84 -7.87 0.69
N ASP A 53 -14.48 -8.67 -0.17
CA ASP A 53 -15.94 -8.83 -0.29
C ASP A 53 -16.57 -9.63 0.87
N GLU A 54 -15.80 -10.38 1.63
CA GLU A 54 -16.27 -11.12 2.82
C GLU A 54 -16.08 -10.33 4.12
N LEU A 55 -15.35 -9.22 4.08
CA LEU A 55 -15.18 -8.32 5.21
C LEU A 55 -16.44 -7.46 5.40
N PRO A 56 -16.84 -7.17 6.66
CA PRO A 56 -18.02 -6.35 6.94
C PRO A 56 -17.93 -4.96 6.28
N PRO A 57 -19.08 -4.32 6.01
CA PRO A 57 -19.12 -3.00 5.41
C PRO A 57 -18.41 -1.97 6.30
N VAL A 58 -17.74 -1.01 5.66
CA VAL A 58 -17.05 0.10 6.31
C VAL A 58 -18.04 1.22 6.62
N GLU A 59 -17.86 1.90 7.74
CA GLU A 59 -18.64 3.08 8.11
C GLU A 59 -18.37 4.24 7.14
N ASP A 60 -19.44 4.88 6.62
CA ASP A 60 -19.28 6.03 5.75
C ASP A 60 -19.06 7.31 6.57
N LEU A 61 -17.81 7.77 6.60
CA LEU A 61 -17.44 9.00 7.29
C LEU A 61 -17.93 10.21 6.51
N SER A 62 -18.90 10.92 7.07
CA SER A 62 -19.45 12.20 6.58
C SER A 62 -18.95 13.40 7.40
N ILE A 63 -17.71 13.30 7.88
CA ILE A 63 -17.07 14.35 8.70
C ILE A 63 -16.57 15.46 7.77
N ILE A 64 -16.87 16.70 8.13
CA ILE A 64 -16.33 17.90 7.48
C ILE A 64 -15.48 18.63 8.52
N LEU A 65 -14.21 18.84 8.19
CA LEU A 65 -13.28 19.51 9.07
C LEU A 65 -13.58 21.01 9.11
N PRO A 66 -13.73 21.65 10.28
CA PRO A 66 -13.98 23.08 10.35
C PRO A 66 -12.76 23.91 9.91
N ASP A 67 -13.00 25.16 9.52
CA ASP A 67 -12.00 26.02 8.85
C ASP A 67 -10.81 26.40 9.74
N ASP A 68 -11.00 26.39 11.06
CA ASP A 68 -10.01 26.69 12.08
C ASP A 68 -9.00 25.56 12.29
N VAL A 69 -9.30 24.34 11.83
CA VAL A 69 -8.40 23.21 11.93
C VAL A 69 -7.40 23.21 10.78
N GLU A 70 -6.14 22.98 11.13
CA GLU A 70 -5.05 22.83 10.16
C GLU A 70 -5.23 21.56 9.33
N LEU A 71 -5.15 21.72 8.00
CA LEU A 71 -5.17 20.64 7.03
C LEU A 71 -3.81 20.58 6.33
N LYS A 72 -3.11 19.44 6.44
CA LYS A 72 -1.79 19.24 5.86
C LYS A 72 -1.82 18.23 4.73
N LEU A 73 -1.09 18.50 3.65
CA LEU A 73 -0.92 17.57 2.54
C LEU A 73 -0.26 16.28 3.05
N PHE A 74 -0.91 15.16 2.81
CA PHE A 74 -0.54 13.82 3.29
C PHE A 74 0.15 13.01 2.20
N GLY A 75 -0.39 13.08 0.98
CA GLY A 75 0.00 12.22 -0.12
C GLY A 75 -0.87 12.42 -1.34
N THR A 76 -0.73 11.52 -2.30
CA THR A 76 -1.46 11.55 -3.57
C THR A 76 -2.04 10.17 -3.86
N VAL A 77 -3.24 10.11 -4.43
CA VAL A 77 -3.82 8.83 -4.87
C VAL A 77 -2.98 8.27 -6.01
N SER A 78 -2.29 7.16 -5.75
CA SER A 78 -1.45 6.49 -6.74
C SER A 78 -2.24 5.50 -7.58
N SER A 79 -3.23 4.83 -6.99
CA SER A 79 -4.06 3.83 -7.66
C SER A 79 -5.41 3.64 -6.98
N ILE A 80 -6.38 3.12 -7.72
CA ILE A 80 -7.68 2.68 -7.23
C ILE A 80 -7.89 1.25 -7.76
N ILE A 81 -8.12 0.31 -6.85
CA ILE A 81 -8.25 -1.12 -7.16
C ILE A 81 -9.54 -1.60 -6.51
N GLU A 82 -10.53 -1.98 -7.31
CA GLU A 82 -11.86 -2.38 -6.84
C GLU A 82 -12.50 -1.32 -5.93
N GLN A 83 -12.57 -1.60 -4.63
CA GLN A 83 -13.10 -0.73 -3.57
C GLN A 83 -12.01 -0.19 -2.63
N LEU A 84 -10.74 -0.25 -3.05
CA LEU A 84 -9.59 0.27 -2.33
C LEU A 84 -8.99 1.47 -3.05
N VAL A 85 -8.64 2.50 -2.27
CA VAL A 85 -7.87 3.66 -2.73
C VAL A 85 -6.48 3.58 -2.11
N ILE A 86 -5.45 3.62 -2.96
CA ILE A 86 -4.05 3.59 -2.55
C ILE A 86 -3.49 5.00 -2.62
N ILE A 87 -2.94 5.46 -1.50
CA ILE A 87 -2.36 6.79 -1.34
C ILE A 87 -0.86 6.61 -1.14
N GLU A 88 -0.08 7.20 -2.04
CA GLU A 88 1.36 7.34 -1.88
C GLU A 88 1.65 8.53 -0.96
N SER A 89 2.36 8.27 0.13
CA SER A 89 2.68 9.31 1.12
C SER A 89 3.66 10.36 0.59
N LEU A 90 3.63 11.54 1.20
CA LEU A 90 4.73 12.49 1.06
C LEU A 90 5.90 12.12 1.98
N ARG A 91 7.11 12.32 1.46
CA ARG A 91 8.34 12.15 2.24
C ARG A 91 8.45 13.18 3.36
N GLY A 92 8.98 12.73 4.49
CA GLY A 92 9.26 13.60 5.64
C GLY A 92 8.05 13.88 6.53
N LEU A 93 6.91 13.22 6.27
CA LEU A 93 5.79 13.22 7.20
C LEU A 93 5.98 12.16 8.30
N PRO A 94 5.53 12.45 9.53
CA PRO A 94 5.44 11.42 10.56
C PRO A 94 4.45 10.32 10.12
N PRO A 95 4.79 9.03 10.28
CA PRO A 95 3.89 7.95 9.92
C PRO A 95 2.64 7.98 10.81
N VAL A 96 1.49 8.08 10.17
CA VAL A 96 0.19 7.91 10.83
C VAL A 96 -0.16 6.43 10.94
N ASN A 97 -1.01 6.08 11.89
CA ASN A 97 -1.42 4.70 12.12
C ASN A 97 -2.63 4.29 11.26
N GLU A 98 -2.87 2.98 11.26
CA GLU A 98 -4.21 2.44 11.01
C GLU A 98 -5.16 3.13 11.98
N GLU A 99 -6.34 3.51 11.51
CA GLU A 99 -7.34 4.31 12.23
C GLU A 99 -7.26 5.84 12.07
N SER A 100 -6.22 6.39 11.45
CA SER A 100 -6.20 7.82 11.09
C SER A 100 -7.17 8.15 9.96
N ILE A 101 -7.79 9.32 10.00
CA ILE A 101 -8.75 9.81 9.00
C ILE A 101 -8.04 10.67 7.97
N ILE A 102 -8.24 10.33 6.71
CA ILE A 102 -7.76 11.08 5.57
C ILE A 102 -8.88 11.96 5.04
N PHE A 103 -8.52 13.19 4.71
CA PHE A 103 -9.39 14.22 4.20
C PHE A 103 -9.01 14.59 2.76
N LYS A 104 -9.98 15.12 2.05
CA LYS A 104 -9.79 15.75 0.74
C LYS A 104 -9.45 17.24 0.91
N GLU A 105 -9.11 17.89 -0.21
CA GLU A 105 -8.88 19.34 -0.28
C GLU A 105 -10.10 20.16 0.19
N ASP A 106 -11.31 19.67 -0.07
CA ASP A 106 -12.57 20.29 0.35
C ASP A 106 -12.92 20.06 1.83
N ARG A 107 -11.96 19.61 2.64
CA ARG A 107 -12.09 19.32 4.08
C ARG A 107 -13.07 18.18 4.41
N GLN A 108 -13.60 17.47 3.42
CA GLN A 108 -14.44 16.29 3.65
C GLN A 108 -13.59 15.05 3.93
N ALA A 109 -14.02 14.21 4.86
CA ALA A 109 -13.37 12.93 5.13
C ALA A 109 -13.48 12.00 3.92
N ALA A 110 -12.33 11.57 3.40
CA ALA A 110 -12.24 10.53 2.39
C ALA A 110 -12.55 9.17 3.04
N GLY A 111 -11.84 8.83 4.11
CA GLY A 111 -11.98 7.56 4.80
C GLY A 111 -10.94 7.37 5.89
N LYS A 112 -11.02 6.23 6.57
CA LYS A 112 -10.08 5.80 7.59
C LYS A 112 -9.00 4.91 6.98
N VAL A 113 -7.76 5.03 7.44
CA VAL A 113 -6.66 4.14 7.04
C VAL A 113 -6.99 2.71 7.46
N PHE A 114 -7.12 1.83 6.46
CA PHE A 114 -7.40 0.42 6.60
C PHE A 114 -6.11 -0.41 6.71
N GLU A 115 -5.09 -0.08 5.92
CA GLU A 115 -3.83 -0.81 5.87
C GLU A 115 -2.67 0.13 5.48
N ILE A 116 -1.46 -0.19 5.93
CA ILE A 116 -0.23 0.53 5.61
C ILE A 116 0.82 -0.47 5.12
N PHE A 117 1.39 -0.22 3.94
CA PHE A 117 2.43 -1.10 3.37
C PHE A 117 3.54 -0.31 2.65
N GLY A 118 4.61 -1.01 2.27
CA GLY A 118 5.74 -0.43 1.55
C GLY A 118 6.88 0.06 2.45
N PRO A 119 7.83 0.85 1.90
CA PRO A 119 9.02 1.29 2.63
C PRO A 119 8.68 2.24 3.78
N VAL A 120 9.36 2.11 4.91
CA VAL A 120 9.14 2.96 6.09
C VAL A 120 9.33 4.46 5.80
N LEU A 121 10.25 4.82 4.90
CA LEU A 121 10.52 6.22 4.53
C LEU A 121 9.46 6.83 3.60
N HIS A 122 8.69 5.98 2.92
CA HIS A 122 7.75 6.39 1.88
C HIS A 122 6.63 5.35 1.76
N PRO A 123 5.79 5.20 2.80
CA PRO A 123 4.75 4.19 2.84
C PRO A 123 3.59 4.49 1.88
N PHE A 124 2.79 3.46 1.62
CA PHE A 124 1.50 3.53 0.96
C PHE A 124 0.39 3.27 1.98
N TYR A 125 -0.69 4.03 1.87
CA TYR A 125 -1.86 3.94 2.74
C TYR A 125 -3.06 3.47 1.95
N VAL A 126 -3.84 2.56 2.53
CA VAL A 126 -5.06 2.03 1.92
C VAL A 126 -6.27 2.60 2.62
N LEU A 127 -7.20 3.16 1.84
CA LEU A 127 -8.57 3.43 2.30
C LEU A 127 -9.50 2.37 1.70
N ARG A 128 -10.35 1.79 2.54
CA ARG A 128 -11.37 0.81 2.11
C ARG A 128 -12.74 1.47 2.02
N PHE A 129 -13.45 1.19 0.94
CA PHE A 129 -14.81 1.65 0.67
C PHE A 129 -15.76 0.46 0.53
N ASN A 130 -17.07 0.72 0.62
CA ASN A 130 -18.09 -0.32 0.45
C ASN A 130 -18.26 -0.77 -1.00
N SER A 131 -17.90 0.09 -1.96
CA SER A 131 -17.90 -0.25 -3.38
C SER A 131 -17.10 0.77 -4.21
N SER A 132 -16.85 0.44 -5.48
CA SER A 132 -16.21 1.38 -6.42
C SER A 132 -17.07 2.63 -6.71
N GLU A 133 -18.39 2.49 -6.63
CA GLU A 133 -19.35 3.58 -6.79
C GLU A 133 -19.27 4.56 -5.62
N HIS A 134 -19.01 4.06 -4.41
CA HIS A 134 -18.81 4.90 -3.23
C HIS A 134 -17.60 5.82 -3.39
N ILE A 135 -16.50 5.29 -3.95
CA ILE A 135 -15.29 6.08 -4.29
C ILE A 135 -15.63 7.20 -5.28
N LYS A 136 -16.37 6.87 -6.35
CA LYS A 136 -16.82 7.83 -7.35
C LYS A 136 -17.76 8.88 -6.76
N ALA A 137 -18.66 8.48 -5.86
CA ALA A 137 -19.58 9.40 -5.18
C ALA A 137 -18.84 10.38 -4.25
N LYS A 138 -17.73 9.96 -3.63
CA LYS A 138 -16.83 10.86 -2.89
C LYS A 138 -16.00 11.77 -3.80
N GLY A 139 -15.97 11.50 -5.10
CA GLY A 139 -15.24 12.26 -6.10
C GLY A 139 -13.73 12.06 -6.02
N ILE A 140 -13.27 10.86 -5.63
CA ILE A 140 -11.85 10.52 -5.51
C ILE A 140 -11.34 9.92 -6.82
N ASN A 141 -10.25 10.48 -7.34
CA ASN A 141 -9.59 10.06 -8.57
C ASN A 141 -8.09 9.84 -8.35
N VAL A 142 -7.47 9.11 -9.28
CA VAL A 142 -6.01 8.97 -9.32
C VAL A 142 -5.39 10.35 -9.55
N GLN A 143 -4.27 10.63 -8.87
CA GLN A 143 -3.59 11.92 -8.78
C GLN A 143 -4.23 12.96 -7.85
N ASP A 144 -5.35 12.66 -7.19
CA ASP A 144 -5.91 13.58 -6.20
C ASP A 144 -5.00 13.74 -4.98
N SER A 145 -4.88 14.98 -4.52
CA SER A 145 -4.16 15.29 -3.29
C SER A 145 -5.00 14.93 -2.07
N MET A 146 -4.38 14.21 -1.14
CA MET A 146 -4.99 13.74 0.10
C MET A 146 -4.33 14.43 1.29
N TYR A 147 -5.10 14.66 2.34
CA TYR A 147 -4.72 15.49 3.46
C TYR A 147 -5.03 14.83 4.81
N PHE A 148 -4.38 15.31 5.86
CA PHE A 148 -4.62 14.88 7.23
C PHE A 148 -4.72 16.09 8.17
N ALA A 149 -5.33 15.89 9.34
CA ALA A 149 -5.57 16.93 10.34
C ALA A 149 -4.65 16.72 11.56
N PRO A 150 -3.38 17.18 11.53
CA PRO A 150 -2.39 16.87 12.55
C PRO A 150 -2.73 17.38 13.95
N SER A 151 -3.56 18.42 14.04
CA SER A 151 -3.92 19.08 15.30
C SER A 151 -5.10 18.43 16.03
N VAL A 152 -5.74 17.41 15.43
CA VAL A 152 -6.89 16.73 16.01
C VAL A 152 -6.53 15.27 16.29
N GLU A 153 -6.27 14.97 17.56
CA GLU A 153 -5.86 13.63 18.01
C GLU A 153 -6.94 12.56 17.75
N ASP A 154 -8.21 12.95 17.75
CA ASP A 154 -9.33 12.05 17.41
C ASP A 154 -9.30 11.59 15.95
N PHE A 155 -8.62 12.34 15.07
CA PHE A 155 -8.55 12.06 13.63
C PHE A 155 -7.17 11.61 13.17
N THR A 156 -6.09 12.01 13.84
CA THR A 156 -4.73 11.62 13.49
C THR A 156 -4.02 11.01 14.69
N GLN A 157 -3.59 9.77 14.56
CA GLN A 157 -2.77 9.09 15.55
C GLN A 157 -1.44 8.65 14.93
N TYR A 158 -0.33 8.88 15.63
CA TYR A 158 1.03 8.65 15.12
C TYR A 158 1.62 7.35 15.64
N ILE A 159 2.43 6.67 14.81
CA ILE A 159 3.21 5.50 15.23
C ILE A 159 4.60 5.94 15.68
N PHE A 160 4.95 5.65 16.93
CA PHE A 160 6.31 5.83 17.45
C PHE A 160 7.05 4.49 17.45
N ALA A 161 8.07 4.36 16.61
CA ALA A 161 9.04 3.27 16.77
C ALA A 161 9.89 3.55 18.02
N ARG A 162 9.79 2.70 19.04
CA ARG A 162 10.61 2.81 20.25
C ARG A 162 12.06 2.49 19.87
N SER A 163 12.92 3.49 19.88
CA SER A 163 14.38 3.36 19.69
C SER A 163 15.08 2.83 20.92
#